data_AF-A0A7Y3HQ31-F1
#
_entry.id   AF-A0A7Y3HQ31-F1
#
_cell.length_a   1.000
_cell.length_b   1.000
_cell.length_c   1.000
_cell.angle_alpha   90.00
_cell.angle_beta   90.00
_cell.angle_gamma   90.00
#
_symmetry.space_group_name_H-M   'P 1'
#
loop_
_entity.id
_entity.type
_entity.pdbx_description
1 polymer ?
#
loop_
_entity_poly.entity_id
_entity_poly.type
_entity_poly.pdbx_seq_one_letter_code
_entity_poly.pdbx_strand_id
1 'polypeptide(L)'
;EYDFVTVGYQIQLNTGLPMKSGYKLVNYEKCEFEHANVSTKALFREGDDKPCAIMLIYSERFQKPRYFCVPTKEADEELWKLYFASLEPQRLTNNSWLQYMTYCAGNTIMEKHHKDYE
;
A
#
# COMPACT_ATOMS: atom_id res chain seq x y z
N GLU A 1 0.43 -11.22 -6.82
CA GLU A 1 0.23 -9.76 -6.55
C GLU A 1 0.94 -9.36 -5.27
N TYR A 2 0.69 -10.07 -4.17
CA TYR A 2 1.27 -9.81 -2.85
C TYR A 2 2.81 -9.70 -2.87
N ASP A 3 3.52 -10.72 -3.38
CA ASP A 3 4.98 -10.70 -3.45
C ASP A 3 5.51 -9.60 -4.36
N PHE A 4 4.76 -9.23 -5.39
CA PHE A 4 5.17 -8.17 -6.31
C PHE A 4 5.07 -6.79 -5.66
N VAL A 5 3.98 -6.53 -4.94
CA VAL A 5 3.74 -5.25 -4.25
C VAL A 5 4.63 -5.09 -3.03
N THR A 6 4.93 -6.16 -2.31
CA THR A 6 5.72 -6.09 -1.07
C THR A 6 7.21 -6.28 -1.34
N VAL A 7 7.62 -7.50 -1.70
CA VAL A 7 9.03 -7.86 -1.91
C VAL A 7 9.57 -7.29 -3.23
N GLY A 8 8.79 -7.42 -4.31
CA GLY A 8 9.14 -6.93 -5.65
C GLY A 8 9.36 -5.43 -5.67
N TYR A 9 8.44 -4.66 -5.08
CA TYR A 9 8.57 -3.20 -5.00
C TYR A 9 9.72 -2.76 -4.09
N GLN A 10 9.93 -3.43 -2.95
CA GLN A 10 11.07 -3.13 -2.08
C GLN A 10 12.41 -3.38 -2.79
N ILE A 11 12.53 -4.49 -3.53
CA ILE A 11 13.69 -4.76 -4.38
C ILE A 11 13.82 -3.69 -5.45
N GLN A 12 12.72 -3.33 -6.11
CA GLN A 12 12.72 -2.33 -7.17
C GLN A 12 13.21 -0.96 -6.70
N LEU A 13 12.75 -0.50 -5.53
CA LEU A 13 13.21 0.75 -4.91
C LEU A 13 14.71 0.72 -4.58
N ASN A 14 15.21 -0.43 -4.12
CA ASN A 14 16.61 -0.56 -3.72
C ASN A 14 17.57 -0.80 -4.91
N THR A 15 17.07 -1.36 -6.01
CA THR A 15 17.90 -1.80 -7.16
C THR A 15 17.72 -0.94 -8.41
N GLY A 16 16.68 -0.10 -8.47
CA GLY A 16 16.36 0.70 -9.66
C GLY A 16 15.87 -0.14 -10.85
N LEU A 17 15.57 -1.41 -10.66
CA LEU A 17 15.10 -2.29 -11.73
C LEU A 17 13.73 -1.84 -12.26
N PRO A 18 13.42 -2.07 -13.55
CA PRO A 18 12.11 -1.79 -14.10
C PRO A 18 11.05 -2.71 -13.46
N MET A 19 9.79 -2.24 -13.43
CA MET A 19 8.68 -3.09 -12.98
C MET A 19 8.55 -4.33 -13.86
N LYS A 20 8.00 -5.40 -13.28
CA LYS A 20 7.54 -6.55 -14.07
C LYS A 20 6.59 -6.06 -15.16
N SER A 21 6.86 -6.50 -16.39
CA SER A 21 6.00 -6.21 -17.55
C SER A 21 4.54 -6.62 -17.27
N GLY A 22 3.59 -5.82 -17.75
CA GLY A 22 2.16 -6.03 -17.55
C GLY A 22 1.57 -5.41 -16.28
N TYR A 23 2.33 -4.59 -15.54
CA TYR A 23 1.84 -3.86 -14.36
C TYR A 23 2.29 -2.39 -14.36
N LYS A 24 1.49 -1.52 -13.75
CA LYS A 24 1.82 -0.11 -13.48
C LYS A 24 1.46 0.27 -12.04
N LEU A 25 2.31 1.08 -11.40
CA LEU A 25 2.02 1.67 -10.09
C LEU A 25 1.64 3.13 -10.27
N VAL A 26 0.50 3.52 -9.71
CA VAL A 26 0.01 4.90 -9.72
C VAL A 26 0.09 5.44 -8.30
N ASN A 27 0.81 6.55 -8.12
CA ASN A 27 0.83 7.24 -6.83
C ASN A 27 -0.54 7.86 -6.59
N TYR A 28 -1.14 7.59 -5.43
CA TYR A 28 -2.40 8.24 -5.04
C TYR A 28 -2.07 9.47 -4.21
N GLU A 29 -1.82 9.30 -2.92
CA GLU A 29 -1.54 10.40 -2.01
C GLU A 29 -0.51 10.00 -0.95
N LYS A 30 0.09 11.01 -0.33
CA LYS A 30 0.97 10.87 0.83
C LYS A 30 0.40 11.67 1.99
N CYS A 31 0.30 11.00 3.12
CA CYS A 31 -0.23 11.54 4.36
C CYS A 31 0.92 11.62 5.36
N GLU A 32 1.18 12.82 5.88
CA GLU A 32 2.34 13.10 6.74
C GLU A 32 1.90 13.42 8.17
N PHE A 33 2.65 12.88 9.13
CA PHE A 33 2.56 13.17 10.55
C PHE A 33 3.94 13.59 11.06
N GLU A 34 4.00 14.18 12.25
CA GLU A 34 5.24 14.68 12.86
C GLU A 34 6.34 13.61 12.97
N HIS A 35 5.96 12.34 13.13
CA HIS A 35 6.90 11.23 13.34
C HIS A 35 6.82 10.11 12.30
N ALA A 36 5.83 10.16 11.40
CA ALA A 36 5.56 9.10 10.44
C ALA A 36 4.94 9.64 9.15
N ASN A 37 5.01 8.86 8.07
CA ASN A 37 4.22 9.11 6.88
C ASN A 37 3.66 7.81 6.32
N VAL A 38 2.52 7.93 5.63
CA VAL A 38 1.86 6.86 4.91
C VAL A 38 1.78 7.26 3.45
N SER A 39 2.38 6.47 2.56
CA SER A 39 2.22 6.62 1.12
C SER A 39 1.30 5.55 0.57
N THR A 40 0.29 5.96 -0.20
CA THR A 40 -0.66 5.07 -0.85
C THR A 40 -0.36 4.99 -2.34
N LYS A 41 -0.21 3.78 -2.87
CA LYS A 41 -0.08 3.54 -4.32
C LYS A 41 -1.07 2.48 -4.77
N ALA A 42 -1.57 2.63 -5.98
CA ALA A 42 -2.41 1.62 -6.60
C ALA A 42 -1.63 0.83 -7.63
N LEU A 43 -1.75 -0.48 -7.58
CA LEU A 43 -1.24 -1.39 -8.59
C LEU A 43 -2.35 -1.64 -9.61
N PHE A 44 -2.03 -1.46 -10.89
CA PHE A 44 -2.89 -1.86 -12.00
C PHE A 44 -2.19 -2.92 -12.81
N ARG A 45 -2.96 -3.91 -13.28
CA ARG A 45 -2.54 -4.76 -14.37
C ARG A 45 -2.73 -3.98 -15.68
N GLU A 46 -1.89 -4.23 -16.67
CA GLU A 46 -2.02 -3.62 -17.99
C GLU A 46 -3.37 -4.03 -18.61
N GLY A 47 -4.13 -3.04 -19.10
CA GLY A 47 -5.49 -3.23 -19.61
C GLY A 47 -6.59 -3.10 -18.56
N ASP A 48 -6.29 -3.15 -17.26
CA ASP A 48 -7.29 -2.96 -16.21
C ASP A 48 -7.60 -1.45 -16.03
N ASP A 49 -8.89 -1.16 -15.85
CA ASP A 49 -9.43 0.17 -15.53
C ASP A 49 -9.49 0.44 -14.01
N LYS A 50 -9.39 -0.62 -13.21
CA LYS A 50 -9.41 -0.59 -11.75
C LYS A 50 -8.12 -1.17 -11.16
N PRO A 51 -7.73 -0.74 -9.95
CA PRO A 51 -6.56 -1.30 -9.30
C PRO A 51 -6.78 -2.77 -8.90
N CYS A 52 -5.74 -3.59 -9.08
CA CYS A 52 -5.73 -5.00 -8.66
C CYS A 52 -5.11 -5.21 -7.28
N ALA A 53 -4.47 -4.17 -6.70
CA ALA A 53 -4.07 -4.12 -5.30
C ALA A 53 -3.80 -2.67 -4.87
N ILE A 54 -3.86 -2.41 -3.56
CA ILE A 54 -3.37 -1.15 -2.97
C ILE A 54 -2.11 -1.45 -2.18
N MET A 55 -1.08 -0.64 -2.39
CA MET A 55 0.13 -0.63 -1.59
C MET A 55 0.07 0.50 -0.57
N LEU A 56 0.30 0.16 0.69
CA LEU A 56 0.53 1.12 1.77
C LEU A 56 1.98 1.03 2.22
N ILE A 57 2.63 2.19 2.32
CA ILE A 57 4.01 2.29 2.78
C ILE A 57 4.01 3.16 4.03
N TYR A 58 4.24 2.54 5.19
CA TYR A 58 4.39 3.25 6.46
C TYR A 58 5.87 3.47 6.75
N SER A 59 6.26 4.73 6.93
CA SER A 59 7.65 5.11 7.20
C SER A 59 7.73 5.96 8.45
N GLU A 60 8.57 5.55 9.40
CA GLU A 60 8.92 6.33 10.59
C GLU A 60 10.33 6.89 10.45
N ARG A 61 10.61 7.98 11.17
CA ARG A 61 11.95 8.56 11.18
C ARG A 61 12.97 7.53 11.67
N PHE A 62 14.05 7.35 10.91
CA PHE A 62 15.15 6.42 11.21
C PHE A 62 14.79 4.92 11.24
N GLN A 63 13.58 4.54 10.86
CA GLN A 63 13.20 3.12 10.71
C GLN A 63 13.09 2.73 9.24
N LYS A 64 13.24 1.43 8.96
CA LYS A 64 12.96 0.90 7.62
C LYS A 64 11.47 1.02 7.31
N PRO A 65 11.08 1.48 6.11
CA PRO A 65 9.69 1.50 5.71
C PRO A 65 9.08 0.10 5.75
N ARG A 66 7.80 0.04 6.12
CA ARG A 66 6.97 -1.16 6.12
C ARG A 66 6.05 -1.10 4.92
N TYR A 67 5.94 -2.21 4.20
CA TYR A 67 5.17 -2.31 2.96
C TYR A 67 4.02 -3.29 3.16
N PHE A 68 2.83 -2.88 2.78
CA PHE A 68 1.62 -3.69 2.88
C PHE A 68 0.94 -3.75 1.52
N CYS A 69 0.58 -4.95 1.10
CA CYS A 69 -0.27 -5.18 -0.07
C CYS A 69 -1.68 -5.49 0.40
N VAL A 70 -2.58 -4.52 0.29
CA VAL A 70 -4.00 -4.68 0.54
C VAL A 70 -4.64 -5.28 -0.71
N PRO A 71 -5.15 -6.52 -0.65
CA PRO A 71 -5.80 -7.16 -1.79
C PRO A 71 -7.15 -6.49 -2.11
N THR A 72 -7.65 -6.70 -3.34
CA THR A 72 -9.04 -6.35 -3.67
C THR A 72 -10.02 -7.28 -2.94
N LYS A 73 -11.28 -6.88 -2.85
CA LYS A 73 -12.35 -7.70 -2.25
C LYS A 73 -12.47 -9.06 -2.94
N GLU A 74 -12.27 -9.09 -4.24
CA GLU A 74 -12.38 -10.29 -5.08
C GLU A 74 -11.09 -11.12 -5.13
N ALA A 75 -10.03 -10.71 -4.40
CA ALA A 75 -8.78 -11.44 -4.37
C ALA A 75 -8.92 -12.80 -3.66
N ASP A 76 -8.09 -13.75 -4.08
CA ASP A 76 -8.06 -15.10 -3.49
C ASP A 76 -7.79 -15.08 -1.98
N GLU A 77 -8.36 -16.05 -1.26
CA GLU A 77 -8.23 -16.18 0.19
C GLU A 77 -6.75 -16.25 0.64
N GLU A 78 -5.89 -16.85 -0.18
CA GLU A 78 -4.45 -16.93 0.07
C GLU A 78 -3.78 -15.55 0.13
N LEU A 79 -4.16 -14.63 -0.75
CA LEU A 79 -3.65 -13.25 -0.73
C LEU A 79 -4.09 -12.51 0.54
N TRP A 80 -5.33 -12.74 0.97
CA TRP A 80 -5.83 -12.22 2.25
C TRP A 80 -5.09 -12.81 3.45
N LYS A 81 -4.78 -14.11 3.45
CA LYS A 81 -3.97 -14.74 4.51
C LYS A 81 -2.58 -14.12 4.60
N LEU A 82 -1.92 -13.89 3.47
CA LEU A 82 -0.62 -13.21 3.42
C LEU A 82 -0.70 -11.79 3.96
N TYR A 83 -1.73 -11.03 3.55
CA TYR A 83 -1.97 -9.69 4.06
C TYR A 83 -2.16 -9.69 5.58
N PHE A 84 -3.03 -10.52 6.13
CA PHE A 84 -3.25 -10.56 7.58
C PHE A 84 -2.00 -11.03 8.34
N ALA A 85 -1.26 -12.01 7.81
CA ALA A 85 0.01 -12.44 8.39
C ALA A 85 1.04 -11.30 8.44
N SER A 86 1.03 -10.37 7.48
CA SER A 86 1.90 -9.18 7.51
C SER A 86 1.58 -8.23 8.69
N LEU A 87 0.35 -8.26 9.21
CA LEU A 87 -0.10 -7.45 10.33
C LEU A 87 0.22 -8.10 11.69
N GLU A 88 0.34 -9.43 11.76
CA GLU A 88 0.46 -10.21 13.00
C GLU A 88 1.71 -9.91 13.84
N PRO A 89 2.94 -9.81 13.29
CA PRO A 89 4.14 -9.46 14.06
C PRO A 89 4.05 -8.10 14.77
N GLN A 90 3.07 -7.29 14.41
CA GLN A 90 2.93 -5.89 14.79
C GLN A 90 1.82 -5.65 15.83
N ARG A 91 0.99 -6.67 16.12
CA ARG A 91 -0.10 -6.62 17.12
C ARG A 91 0.36 -6.51 18.57
N LEU A 92 1.63 -6.81 18.85
CA LEU A 92 2.19 -6.86 20.22
C LEU A 92 2.71 -5.51 20.74
N THR A 93 2.60 -4.43 19.94
CA THR A 93 2.99 -3.07 20.33
C THR A 93 1.87 -2.07 20.05
N ASN A 94 1.97 -0.87 20.63
CA ASN A 94 0.96 0.19 20.54
C ASN A 94 0.59 0.46 19.06
N ASN A 95 -0.66 0.14 18.66
CA ASN A 95 -1.13 0.06 17.27
C ASN A 95 -1.35 1.43 16.59
N SER A 96 -0.68 2.49 17.03
CA SER A 96 -0.79 3.84 16.47
C SER A 96 -0.53 3.87 14.96
N TRP A 97 0.43 3.07 14.48
CA TRP A 97 0.71 2.93 13.04
C TRP A 97 -0.50 2.43 12.23
N LEU A 98 -1.29 1.48 12.74
CA LEU A 98 -2.53 1.02 12.09
C LEU A 98 -3.58 2.13 12.03
N GLN A 99 -3.69 2.93 13.10
CA GLN A 99 -4.61 4.07 13.15
C GLN A 99 -4.23 5.10 12.10
N TYR A 100 -2.94 5.45 12.00
CA TYR A 100 -2.42 6.37 10.99
C TYR A 100 -2.65 5.85 9.58
N MET A 101 -2.33 4.58 9.31
CA MET A 101 -2.58 4.00 7.99
C MET A 101 -4.06 4.00 7.61
N THR A 102 -4.94 3.66 8.55
CA THR A 102 -6.39 3.63 8.32
C THR A 102 -6.92 5.03 8.02
N TYR A 103 -6.51 6.03 8.81
CA TYR A 103 -6.85 7.43 8.58
C TYR A 103 -6.41 7.88 7.19
N CYS A 104 -5.15 7.64 6.83
CA CYS A 104 -4.61 8.10 5.55
C CYS A 104 -5.25 7.39 4.35
N ALA A 105 -5.53 6.09 4.46
CA ALA A 105 -6.25 5.35 3.43
C ALA A 105 -7.67 5.89 3.24
N GLY A 106 -8.38 6.15 4.35
CA GLY A 106 -9.71 6.78 4.32
C GLY A 106 -9.68 8.17 3.70
N ASN A 107 -8.74 9.03 4.11
CA ASN A 107 -8.62 10.39 3.57
C ASN A 107 -8.31 10.38 2.06
N THR A 108 -7.43 9.49 1.61
CA THR A 108 -7.11 9.32 0.18
C THR A 108 -8.35 8.97 -0.64
N ILE A 109 -9.22 8.10 -0.11
CA ILE A 109 -10.48 7.70 -0.76
C ILE A 109 -11.43 8.89 -0.84
N MET A 110 -11.57 9.65 0.26
CA MET A 110 -12.46 10.80 0.32
C MET A 110 -12.03 11.92 -0.64
N GLU A 111 -10.74 12.26 -0.69
CA GLU A 111 -10.22 13.29 -1.60
C GLU A 111 -10.42 12.93 -3.07
N LYS A 112 -10.26 11.65 -3.42
CA LYS A 112 -10.55 11.18 -4.79
C LYS A 112 -12.02 11.25 -5.13
N HIS A 113 -12.90 10.81 -4.22
CA HIS A 113 -14.33 10.95 -4.43
C HIS A 113 -14.75 12.40 -4.59
N HIS A 114 -14.15 13.35 -3.86
CA HIS A 114 -14.46 14.78 -4.05
C HIS A 114 -14.10 15.29 -5.45
N LYS A 115 -12.98 14.86 -6.02
CA LYS A 115 -12.54 15.27 -7.38
C LYS A 115 -13.41 14.70 -8.50
N ASP A 116 -14.15 13.63 -8.27
CA ASP A 116 -15.03 13.01 -9.27
C ASP A 116 -16.40 13.74 -9.42
N TYR A 117 -16.69 14.73 -8.56
CA TYR A 117 -17.94 15.51 -8.57
C TYR A 117 -17.76 17.01 -8.89
N GLU A 118 -16.56 17.43 -9.27
CA GLU A 118 -16.25 18.78 -9.80
C GLU A 118 -16.07 18.75 -11.32
#